data_AF-C6BT08-F1
#
_entry.id   AF-C6BT08-F1
#
_cell.length_a   1.000
_cell.length_b   1.000
_cell.length_c   1.000
_cell.angle_alpha   90.00
_cell.angle_beta   90.00
_cell.angle_gamma   90.00
#
_symmetry.space_group_name_H-M   'P 1'
#
loop_
_entity.id
_entity.type
_entity.pdbx_description
1 polymer ?
#
loop_
_entity_poly.entity_id
_entity_poly.type
_entity_poly.pdbx_seq_one_letter_code
_entity_poly.pdbx_strand_id
1 'polypeptide(L)'
;MINQTKDSAQPFTTESIPDHFLRRAWMEKNGITNVVLAERFELTPSRVSCIIRSGECPQKYIDILRDEYDMPEDILPARSAEKPGPKRKTA
;
A
#
# COMPACT_ATOMS: atom_id res chain seq x y z
N MET A 1 39.34 10.32 22.49
CA MET A 1 38.90 9.30 21.49
C MET A 1 37.43 9.57 21.22
N ILE A 2 37.12 10.05 20.01
CA ILE A 2 35.76 10.42 19.62
C ILE A 2 35.29 9.31 18.68
N ASN A 3 34.24 8.57 19.06
CA ASN A 3 33.66 7.54 18.20
C ASN A 3 33.01 8.22 16.99
N GLN A 4 33.75 8.30 15.88
CA GLN A 4 33.18 8.65 14.58
C GLN A 4 32.39 7.45 14.07
N THR A 5 31.08 7.47 14.28
CA THR A 5 30.16 6.61 13.56
C THR A 5 30.28 6.99 12.10
N LYS A 6 30.79 6.07 11.27
CA LYS A 6 30.71 6.16 9.81
C LYS A 6 29.24 6.03 9.43
N ASP A 7 28.50 7.14 9.52
CA ASP A 7 27.24 7.30 8.81
C ASP A 7 27.58 7.10 7.34
N SER A 8 27.33 5.88 6.88
CA SER A 8 27.49 5.49 5.50
C SER A 8 26.37 6.21 4.78
N ALA A 9 26.67 7.41 4.30
CA ALA A 9 25.81 8.14 3.39
C ALA A 9 25.48 7.22 2.23
N GLN A 10 24.29 6.62 2.26
CA GLN A 10 23.78 5.92 1.11
C GLN A 10 23.73 6.93 -0.03
N PRO A 11 24.24 6.58 -1.22
CA PRO A 11 24.16 7.47 -2.36
C PRO A 11 22.69 7.78 -2.62
N PHE A 12 22.32 9.06 -2.59
CA PHE A 12 21.05 9.55 -3.11
C PHE A 12 21.14 9.42 -4.63
N THR A 13 20.94 8.20 -5.11
CA THR A 13 20.63 7.93 -6.51
C THR A 13 19.39 8.73 -6.86
N THR A 14 19.32 9.22 -8.10
CA THR A 14 18.15 9.91 -8.67
C THR A 14 17.00 8.90 -8.87
N GLU A 15 16.68 8.17 -7.80
CA GLU A 15 15.71 7.10 -7.76
C GLU A 15 14.32 7.72 -7.68
N SER A 16 13.49 7.32 -8.64
CA SER A 16 12.06 7.58 -8.68
C SER A 16 11.45 7.53 -7.29
N ILE A 17 10.61 8.51 -6.95
CA ILE A 17 9.87 8.52 -5.68
C ILE A 17 9.16 7.16 -5.55
N PRO A 18 9.38 6.39 -4.48
CA PRO A 18 8.72 5.10 -4.33
C PRO A 18 7.21 5.23 -4.32
N ASP A 19 6.49 4.37 -5.04
CA ASP A 19 5.04 4.47 -5.24
C ASP A 19 4.22 4.61 -3.95
N HIS A 20 4.68 4.00 -2.85
CA HIS A 20 3.97 4.11 -1.57
C HIS A 20 3.95 5.54 -1.03
N PHE A 21 4.96 6.38 -1.33
CA PHE A 21 4.91 7.80 -1.01
C PHE A 21 3.89 8.52 -1.90
N LEU A 22 3.81 8.17 -3.19
CA LEU A 22 2.84 8.75 -4.12
C LEU A 22 1.39 8.42 -3.68
N ARG A 23 1.12 7.16 -3.32
CA ARG A 23 -0.18 6.73 -2.77
C ARG A 23 -0.53 7.51 -1.50
N ARG A 24 0.42 7.68 -0.58
CA ARG A 24 0.19 8.41 0.68
C ARG A 24 -0.07 9.90 0.44
N ALA A 25 0.71 10.54 -0.43
CA ALA A 25 0.51 11.94 -0.81
C ALA A 25 -0.84 12.15 -1.48
N TRP A 26 -1.24 11.23 -2.37
CA TRP A 26 -2.55 11.26 -3.00
C TRP A 26 -3.69 11.10 -1.98
N MET A 27 -3.56 10.17 -1.03
CA MET A 27 -4.56 9.99 0.04
C MET A 27 -4.71 11.26 0.88
N GLU A 28 -3.59 11.86 1.30
CA GLU A 28 -3.58 13.09 2.09
C GLU A 28 -4.22 14.25 1.33
N LYS A 29 -3.89 14.42 0.05
CA LYS A 29 -4.48 15.46 -0.83
C LYS A 29 -6.00 15.34 -0.96
N ASN A 30 -6.52 14.11 -0.95
CA ASN A 30 -7.96 13.84 -1.09
C ASN A 30 -8.68 13.67 0.27
N GLY A 31 -7.99 13.89 1.39
CA GLY A 31 -8.58 13.74 2.73
C GLY A 31 -8.94 12.29 3.08
N ILE A 32 -8.36 11.31 2.39
CA ILE A 32 -8.63 9.89 2.61
C ILE A 32 -7.68 9.38 3.70
N THR A 33 -8.25 8.88 4.79
CA THR A 33 -7.46 8.29 5.88
C THR A 33 -7.46 6.77 5.81
N ASN A 34 -6.47 6.14 6.44
CA ASN A 34 -6.45 4.69 6.61
C ASN A 34 -7.69 4.17 7.37
N VAL A 35 -8.32 5.01 8.19
CA VAL A 35 -9.53 4.66 8.96
C VAL A 35 -10.74 4.57 8.01
N VAL A 36 -10.91 5.56 7.14
CA VAL A 36 -12.00 5.56 6.15
C VAL A 36 -11.90 4.36 5.20
N LEU A 37 -10.70 4.08 4.69
CA LEU A 37 -10.50 2.89 3.85
C LEU A 37 -10.66 1.59 4.63
N ALA A 38 -10.32 1.56 5.92
CA ALA A 38 -10.48 0.38 6.76
C ALA A 38 -11.96 0.03 6.96
N GLU A 39 -12.80 1.03 7.21
CA GLU A 39 -14.25 0.87 7.25
C GLU A 39 -14.78 0.36 5.91
N ARG A 40 -14.32 0.94 4.80
CA ARG A 40 -14.79 0.53 3.47
C ARG A 40 -14.34 -0.87 3.08
N PHE A 41 -13.13 -1.26 3.46
CA PHE A 41 -12.55 -2.58 3.12
C PHE A 41 -12.94 -3.68 4.11
N GLU A 42 -13.61 -3.34 5.21
CA GLU A 42 -13.85 -4.23 6.35
C GLU A 42 -12.53 -4.83 6.88
N LEU A 43 -11.49 -4.00 6.96
CA LEU A 43 -10.15 -4.35 7.44
C LEU A 43 -9.75 -3.47 8.64
N THR A 44 -8.63 -3.81 9.28
CA THR A 44 -8.03 -2.90 10.27
C THR A 44 -7.23 -1.79 9.58
N PRO A 45 -7.13 -0.58 10.19
CA PRO A 45 -6.28 0.50 9.65
C PRO A 45 -4.82 0.08 9.44
N SER A 46 -4.31 -0.82 10.28
CA SER A 46 -2.98 -1.41 10.13
C SER A 46 -2.86 -2.24 8.85
N ARG A 47 -3.90 -2.99 8.46
CA ARG A 47 -3.90 -3.74 7.20
C ARG A 47 -3.98 -2.83 5.98
N VAL A 48 -4.76 -1.76 6.03
CA VAL A 48 -4.74 -0.73 4.98
C VAL A 48 -3.35 -0.12 4.85
N SER A 49 -2.71 0.23 5.97
CA SER A 49 -1.33 0.75 5.96
C SER A 49 -0.36 -0.21 5.27
N CYS A 50 -0.47 -1.52 5.55
CA CYS A 50 0.31 -2.54 4.85
C CYS A 50 0.03 -2.56 3.34
N ILE A 51 -1.24 -2.51 2.92
CA ILE A 51 -1.63 -2.51 1.49
C ILE A 51 -1.04 -1.32 0.75
N ILE A 52 -1.18 -0.11 1.32
CA ILE A 52 -0.66 1.12 0.70
C ILE A 52 0.86 1.08 0.60
N ARG A 53 1.53 0.52 1.62
CA ARG A 53 2.99 0.37 1.64
C ARG A 53 3.51 -0.71 0.70
N SER A 54 2.89 -1.88 0.68
CA SER A 54 3.32 -3.00 -0.17
C SER A 54 2.94 -2.78 -1.64
N GLY A 55 1.91 -1.99 -1.90
CA GLY A 55 1.39 -1.80 -3.25
C GLY A 55 0.73 -3.05 -3.82
N GLU A 56 0.23 -3.94 -2.97
CA GLU A 56 -0.41 -5.19 -3.40
C GLU A 56 -1.68 -5.49 -2.59
N CYS A 57 -2.78 -5.81 -3.27
CA CYS A 57 -4.01 -6.26 -2.60
C CYS A 57 -4.94 -7.09 -3.52
N PRO A 58 -5.93 -7.79 -2.95
CA PRO A 58 -7.02 -8.41 -3.71
C PRO A 58 -7.71 -7.46 -4.69
N GLN A 59 -8.17 -8.01 -5.83
CA GLN A 59 -8.78 -7.23 -6.91
C GLN A 59 -9.95 -6.36 -6.42
N LYS A 60 -10.78 -6.90 -5.51
CA LYS A 60 -11.92 -6.18 -4.94
C LYS A 60 -11.56 -4.83 -4.31
N TYR A 61 -10.37 -4.69 -3.70
CA TYR A 61 -9.95 -3.43 -3.09
C TYR A 61 -9.36 -2.48 -4.13
N ILE A 62 -8.74 -3.00 -5.19
CA ILE A 62 -8.28 -2.22 -6.34
C ILE A 62 -9.50 -1.59 -7.03
N ASP A 63 -10.56 -2.38 -7.24
CA ASP A 63 -11.79 -1.90 -7.86
C ASP A 63 -12.43 -0.79 -7.01
N ILE A 64 -12.50 -0.94 -5.68
CA ILE A 64 -12.99 0.14 -4.80
C ILE A 64 -12.11 1.40 -4.92
N LEU A 65 -10.78 1.26 -4.88
CA LEU A 65 -9.86 2.40 -4.99
C LEU A 65 -10.01 3.13 -6.33
N ARG A 66 -10.20 2.38 -7.42
CA ARG A 66 -10.36 2.92 -8.77
C ARG A 66 -11.73 3.55 -8.96
N ASP A 67 -12.79 2.81 -8.64
CA ASP A 67 -14.15 3.14 -9.07
C ASP A 67 -14.89 4.06 -8.08
N GLU A 68 -14.53 4.04 -6.79
CA GLU A 68 -15.18 4.87 -5.76
C GLU A 68 -14.33 6.05 -5.28
N TYR A 69 -13.01 5.88 -5.28
CA TYR A 69 -12.08 6.91 -4.80
C TYR A 69 -11.27 7.57 -5.93
N ASP A 70 -11.47 7.17 -7.19
CA ASP A 70 -10.77 7.71 -8.37
C ASP A 70 -9.24 7.72 -8.22
N MET A 71 -8.68 6.67 -7.61
CA MET A 71 -7.22 6.53 -7.49
C MET A 71 -6.60 6.34 -8.88
N PRO A 72 -5.61 7.17 -9.27
CA PRO A 72 -4.94 7.09 -10.56
C PRO A 72 -4.28 5.73 -10.82
N GLU A 73 -4.37 5.25 -12.07
CA GLU A 73 -3.90 3.90 -12.46
C GLU A 73 -2.40 3.69 -12.26
N ASP A 74 -1.60 4.76 -12.36
CA ASP A 74 -0.15 4.74 -12.17
C ASP A 74 0.26 4.46 -10.71
N ILE A 75 -0.64 4.75 -9.76
CA ILE A 75 -0.40 4.51 -8.33
C ILE A 75 -1.33 3.46 -7.73
N LEU A 76 -2.20 2.83 -8.51
CA LEU A 76 -3.03 1.72 -8.02
C LEU A 76 -2.15 0.57 -7.49
N PRO A 77 -2.56 -0.12 -6.43
CA PRO A 77 -1.91 -1.36 -6.01
C PRO A 77 -2.02 -2.43 -7.11
N ALA A 78 -1.00 -3.28 -7.22
CA ALA A 78 -1.04 -4.47 -8.05
C ALA A 78 -1.93 -5.55 -7.42
N ARG A 79 -2.51 -6.40 -8.26
CA ARG A 79 -3.28 -7.56 -7.79
C ARG A 79 -2.36 -8.54 -7.09
N SER A 80 -2.63 -8.80 -5.80
CA SER A 80 -1.98 -9.86 -5.06
C SER A 80 -2.53 -11.23 -5.49
N ALA A 81 -1.66 -12.24 -5.59
CA ALA A 81 -2.08 -13.61 -5.84
C ALA A 81 -2.88 -14.14 -4.63
N GLU A 82 -4.20 -14.20 -4.78
CA GLU A 82 -5.07 -14.86 -3.79
C GLU A 82 -4.72 -16.34 -3.76
N LYS A 83 -4.00 -16.77 -2.71
CA LYS A 83 -3.81 -18.20 -2.46
C LYS A 83 -5.18 -18.79 -2.17
N PRO A 84 -5.65 -19.80 -2.93
CA PRO A 84 -6.87 -20.50 -2.56
C PRO A 84 -6.68 -21.02 -1.14
N GLY A 85 -7.59 -20.64 -0.24
CA GLY A 85 -7.59 -21.15 1.12
C GLY A 85 -7.59 -22.69 1.13
N PRO A 86 -7.25 -23.33 2.26
CA PRO A 86 -7.23 -24.78 2.34
C PRO A 86 -8.55 -25.36 1.83
N LYS A 87 -8.48 -26.09 0.71
CA LYS A 87 -9.64 -26.81 0.18
C LYS A 87 -10.03 -27.83 1.24
N ARG A 88 -11.26 -27.75 1.76
CA ARG A 88 -11.82 -28.84 2.57
C ARG A 88 -11.71 -30.10 1.69
N LYS A 89 -11.06 -31.14 2.20
CA LYS A 89 -11.13 -32.47 1.56
C LYS A 89 -12.61 -32.83 1.55
N THR A 90 -13.21 -32.89 0.36
CA THR A 90 -14.50 -33.55 0.18
C THR A 90 -14.32 -35.00 0.64
N ALA A 91 -15.25 -35.47 1.47
CA ALA A 91 -15.23 -36.77 2.11
C ALA A 91 -15.05 -37.93 1.13
#